data_AF-A0A2E7RS33-F1
#
_entry.id   AF-A0A2E7RS33-F1
#
_cell.length_a   1.000
_cell.length_b   1.000
_cell.length_c   1.000
_cell.angle_alpha   90.00
_cell.angle_beta   90.00
_cell.angle_gamma   90.00
#
_symmetry.space_group_name_H-M   'P 1'
#
loop_
_entity.id
_entity.type
_entity.pdbx_description
1 polymer ?
#
loop_
_entity_poly.entity_id
_entity_poly.type
_entity_poly.pdbx_seq_one_letter_code
_entity_poly.pdbx_strand_id
1 'polypeptide(L)' 'MERENEDKDLFVHKTNVEGQIRDGDKVEFEIGESEKGPNAVKVKRVE' A
#
# COMPACT_ATOMS: atom_id res chain seq x y z
N MET A 1 15.82 -16.55 -13.34
CA MET A 1 15.79 -15.48 -12.33
C MET A 1 14.75 -14.49 -12.79
N GLU A 2 13.52 -14.62 -12.32
CA GLU A 2 12.41 -13.74 -12.72
C GLU A 2 12.36 -12.52 -11.79
N ARG A 3 12.81 -11.39 -12.35
CA ARG A 3 12.31 -10.01 -12.17
C ARG A 3 12.33 -9.39 -10.76
N GLU A 4 13.38 -8.61 -10.50
CA GLU A 4 13.59 -7.77 -9.30
C GLU A 4 12.74 -6.48 -9.24
N ASN A 5 11.69 -6.32 -10.03
CA ASN A 5 10.76 -5.17 -9.93
C ASN A 5 9.35 -5.62 -10.31
N GLU A 6 8.87 -6.69 -9.67
CA GLU A 6 7.44 -6.97 -9.67
C GLU A 6 6.86 -6.04 -8.59
N ASP A 7 6.13 -5.01 -9.01
CA ASP A 7 5.26 -4.22 -8.14
C ASP A 7 4.41 -5.22 -7.35
N LYS A 8 4.84 -5.54 -6.12
CA LYS A 8 4.17 -6.54 -5.31
C LYS A 8 2.79 -5.99 -4.99
N ASP A 9 1.76 -6.61 -5.53
CA ASP A 9 0.38 -6.29 -5.19
C ASP A 9 0.19 -6.46 -3.68
N LEU A 10 0.12 -5.33 -2.98
CA LEU A 10 -0.05 -5.27 -1.53
C LEU A 10 -1.49 -4.89 -1.21
N PHE A 11 -2.14 -5.67 -0.35
CA PHE A 11 -3.51 -5.39 0.03
C PHE A 11 -3.59 -4.16 0.93
N VAL A 12 -4.50 -3.24 0.60
CA VAL A 12 -4.82 -2.08 1.43
C VAL A 12 -6.27 -2.16 1.90
N HIS A 13 -6.50 -1.84 3.17
CA HIS A 13 -7.85 -1.71 3.71
C HIS A 13 -8.19 -0.22 3.88
N LYS A 14 -9.44 0.17 3.59
CA LYS A 14 -9.88 1.58 3.66
C LYS A 14 -9.65 2.25 5.01
N THR A 15 -9.58 1.46 6.09
CA THR A 15 -9.31 1.96 7.45
C THR A 15 -7.86 2.40 7.66
N ASN A 16 -6.96 1.90 6.81
CA ASN A 16 -5.53 2.22 6.85
C ASN A 16 -5.18 3.40 5.94
N VAL A 17 -6.17 3.95 5.21
CA VAL A 17 -5.99 5.09 4.33
C VAL A 17 -6.34 6.37 5.09
N GLU A 18 -5.38 7.28 5.17
CA GLU A 18 -5.57 8.58 5.78
C GLU A 18 -5.94 9.62 4.71
N GLY A 19 -7.15 10.18 4.84
CA GLY A 19 -7.64 11.21 3.92
C GLY A 19 -8.24 10.64 2.63
N GLN A 20 -8.09 11.39 1.53
CA GLN A 20 -8.59 10.99 0.21
C GLN A 20 -7.40 10.76 -0.72
N ILE A 21 -7.40 9.58 -1.34
CA ILE A 21 -6.43 9.16 -2.35
C ILE A 21 -7.21 8.88 -3.63
N ARG A 22 -6.68 9.32 -4.77
CA ARG A 22 -7.28 9.14 -6.09
C ARG A 22 -6.34 8.36 -7.00
N ASP A 23 -6.90 7.84 -8.08
CA ASP A 23 -6.12 7.16 -9.10
C ASP A 23 -5.04 8.10 -9.66
N GLY A 24 -3.80 7.61 -9.67
CA GLY A 24 -2.63 8.39 -10.10
C GLY A 24 -1.93 9.17 -8.99
N ASP A 25 -2.50 9.24 -7.78
CA ASP A 25 -1.81 9.82 -6.63
C ASP A 25 -0.63 8.92 -6.20
N LYS A 26 0.52 9.54 -5.94
CA LYS A 26 1.64 8.86 -5.28
C LYS A 26 1.35 8.75 -3.80
N VAL A 27 1.65 7.60 -3.22
CA VAL A 27 1.38 7.32 -1.81
C VAL A 27 2.62 6.74 -1.14
N GLU A 28 2.74 7.00 0.16
CA GLU A 28 3.62 6.25 1.04
C GLU A 28 2.78 5.34 1.93
N PHE A 29 3.36 4.20 2.28
CA PHE A 29 2.76 3.22 3.16
C PHE A 29 3.85 2.43 3.87
N GLU A 30 3.49 1.83 5.00
CA GLU A 30 4.30 0.85 5.70
C GLU A 30 3.75 -0.55 5.46
N ILE A 31 4.61 -1.58 5.47
CA ILE A 31 4.18 -2.98 5.36
C ILE A 31 3.91 -3.50 6.76
N GLY A 32 2.65 -3.84 7.03
CA GLY A 32 2.21 -4.57 8.22
C GLY A 32 1.96 -6.05 7.92
N GLU A 33 1.78 -6.83 8.98
CA GLU A 33 1.27 -8.20 8.90
C GLU A 33 -0.16 -8.26 9.43
N SER A 34 -1.02 -9.00 8.74
CA SER A 34 -2.39 -9.26 9.15
C SER A 34 -2.73 -10.75 9.01
N GLU A 35 -3.88 -11.19 9.52
CA GLU A 35 -4.35 -12.57 9.37
C GLU A 35 -4.49 -13.01 7.90
N LYS A 36 -4.58 -12.06 6.96
CA LYS A 36 -4.66 -12.32 5.51
C LYS A 36 -3.31 -12.19 4.80
N GLY A 37 -2.21 -12.04 5.54
CA GLY A 37 -0.88 -11.80 5.03
C GLY A 37 -0.45 -10.33 5.09
N PRO A 38 0.61 -9.95 4.36
CA PRO A 38 1.16 -8.61 4.40
C PRO A 38 0.17 -7.59 3.84
N ASN A 39 0.05 -6.44 4.49
CA ASN A 39 -0.85 -5.37 4.10
C ASN A 39 -0.19 -3.98 4.18
N ALA A 40 -0.72 -3.03 3.42
CA ALA A 40 -0.34 -1.63 3.51
C ALA A 40 -1.05 -0.98 4.72
N VAL A 41 -0.26 -0.37 5.60
CA VAL A 41 -0.72 0.40 6.77
C VAL A 41 -0.22 1.83 6.71
N LYS A 42 -0.90 2.75 7.40
CA LYS A 42 -0.60 4.20 7.41
C LYS A 42 -0.45 4.79 6.00
N VAL A 43 -1.38 4.45 5.13
CA VAL A 43 -1.34 4.86 3.72
C VAL A 43 -1.75 6.31 3.62
N LYS A 44 -0.86 7.15 3.12
CA LYS A 44 -1.11 8.58 2.91
C LYS A 44 -0.52 9.05 1.59
N ARG A 45 -1.13 10.08 1.03
CA ARG A 45 -0.64 10.69 -0.21
C ARG A 45 0.68 11.43 0.06
N VAL A 46 1.63 11.28 -0.85
CA VAL A 46 2.86 12.08 -0.90
C VAL A 46 2.77 13.07 -2.06
N GLU A 47 3.31 14.27 -1.84
CA GLU A 47 3.41 15.33 -2.87
C GLU A 47 4.68 15.18 -3.71
#